data_AF-A0A7L2I5D6-F1
#
_entry.id   AF-A0A7L2I5D6-F1
#
_cell.length_a   1.000
_cell.length_b   1.000
_cell.length_c   1.000
_cell.angle_alpha   90.00
_cell.angle_beta   90.00
_cell.angle_gamma   90.00
#
_symmetry.space_group_name_H-M   'P 1'
#
loop_
_entity.id
_entity.type
_entity.pdbx_description
1 polymer ?
#
loop_
_entity_poly.entity_id
_entity_poly.type
_entity_poly.pdbx_seq_one_letter_code
_entity_poly.pdbx_strand_id
1 'polypeptide(L)'
;LTDLPGELLELILCCDVLGAADIGRVSCTCRRLREACQPRGKVWRERFRLRWPSLLKYYSHTDGVSWLEEYKARHKAGLEAQRIVASFSKRFFSEHV
;
A
#
# COMPACT_ATOMS: atom_id res chain seq x y z
N LEU A 1 12.05 19.87 5.82
CA LEU A 1 11.55 18.48 5.96
C LEU A 1 12.70 17.53 6.29
N THR A 2 13.79 17.56 5.53
CA THR A 2 14.94 16.67 5.70
C THR A 2 15.79 16.93 6.94
N ASP A 3 15.44 17.86 7.84
CA ASP A 3 16.13 18.04 9.12
C ASP A 3 15.38 17.38 10.28
N LEU A 4 14.14 16.93 10.04
CA LEU A 4 13.31 16.27 11.04
C LEU A 4 13.84 14.87 11.38
N PRO A 5 13.83 14.45 12.65
CA PRO A 5 14.08 13.06 13.05
C PRO A 5 13.32 12.05 12.18
N GLY A 6 13.94 10.88 11.96
CA GLY A 6 13.39 9.85 11.08
C GLY A 6 12.00 9.41 11.52
N GLU A 7 11.77 9.31 12.82
CA GLU A 7 10.50 8.89 13.42
C GLU A 7 9.37 9.87 13.08
N LEU A 8 9.66 11.18 13.10
CA LEU A 8 8.71 12.24 12.74
C LEU A 8 8.43 12.25 11.24
N LEU A 9 9.45 12.01 10.42
CA LEU A 9 9.27 11.84 8.97
C LEU A 9 8.33 10.67 8.67
N GLU A 10 8.59 9.51 9.26
CA GLU A 10 7.73 8.36 9.04
C GLU A 10 6.33 8.55 9.64
N LEU A 11 6.17 9.30 10.74
CA LEU A 11 4.85 9.65 11.30
C LEU A 11 4.03 10.49 10.32
N ILE A 12 4.64 11.53 9.74
CA ILE A 12 4.02 12.37 8.71
C ILE A 12 3.64 11.50 7.49
N LEU A 13 4.54 10.62 7.06
CA LEU A 13 4.31 9.71 5.92
C LEU A 13 3.26 8.63 6.21
N CYS A 14 2.97 8.37 7.48
CA CYS A 14 1.89 7.50 7.94
C CYS A 14 0.52 8.21 8.05
N CYS A 15 0.41 9.51 7.75
CA CYS A 15 -0.89 10.18 7.70
C CYS A 15 -1.76 9.60 6.56
N ASP A 16 -3.05 9.40 6.81
CA ASP A 16 -4.02 8.81 5.87
C ASP A 16 -4.30 9.69 4.64
N VAL A 17 -4.10 11.00 4.76
CA VAL A 17 -4.18 11.97 3.65
C VAL A 17 -3.20 11.70 2.52
N LEU A 18 -2.10 10.95 2.76
CA LEU A 18 -1.10 10.62 1.76
C LEU A 18 -1.38 9.26 1.11
N GLY A 19 -1.62 9.23 -0.20
CA GLY A 19 -1.81 7.99 -0.95
C GLY A 19 -0.49 7.25 -1.22
N ALA A 20 -0.57 5.98 -1.64
CA ALA A 20 0.61 5.20 -2.04
C ALA A 20 1.40 5.86 -3.18
N ALA A 21 0.74 6.57 -4.09
CA ALA A 21 1.39 7.34 -5.14
C ALA A 21 2.24 8.49 -4.56
N ASP A 22 1.76 9.16 -3.52
CA ASP A 22 2.48 10.24 -2.85
C ASP A 22 3.71 9.71 -2.13
N ILE A 23 3.59 8.57 -1.44
CA ILE A 23 4.74 7.88 -0.83
C ILE A 23 5.78 7.49 -1.89
N GLY A 24 5.34 7.01 -3.05
CA GLY A 24 6.22 6.70 -4.18
C GLY A 24 6.93 7.93 -4.75
N ARG A 25 6.24 9.07 -4.84
CA ARG A 25 6.86 10.35 -5.27
C ARG A 25 7.87 10.83 -4.23
N VAL A 26 7.50 10.82 -2.95
CA VAL A 26 8.38 11.22 -1.84
C VAL A 26 9.65 10.39 -1.82
N SER A 27 9.56 9.07 -2.00
CA SER A 27 10.74 8.19 -1.99
C SER A 27 11.72 8.46 -3.15
N CYS A 28 11.25 9.09 -4.22
CA CYS A 28 12.08 9.47 -5.37
C CYS A 28 12.73 10.86 -5.23
N THR A 29 12.44 11.63 -4.18
CA THR A 29 12.93 13.01 -4.04
C THR A 29 14.39 13.09 -3.62
N CYS A 30 14.79 12.39 -2.56
CA CYS A 30 16.16 12.39 -2.04
C CYS A 30 16.47 11.13 -1.24
N ARG A 31 17.75 10.88 -0.96
CA ARG A 31 18.22 9.69 -0.23
C ARG A 31 17.52 9.54 1.13
N ARG A 32 17.42 10.61 1.92
CA ARG A 32 16.81 10.56 3.27
C ARG A 32 15.33 10.23 3.22
N LEU A 33 14.59 10.79 2.25
CA LEU A 33 13.17 10.49 2.09
C LEU A 33 12.93 9.10 1.51
N ARG A 34 13.84 8.62 0.64
CA ARG A 34 13.86 7.21 0.22
C ARG A 34 14.08 6.27 1.40
N GLU A 35 14.99 6.63 2.31
CA GLU A 35 15.27 5.88 3.55
C GLU A 35 14.11 5.92 4.55
N ALA A 36 13.28 6.96 4.57
CA ALA A 36 12.04 6.95 5.36
C ALA A 36 10.96 6.04 4.74
N CYS A 37 11.00 5.82 3.42
CA CYS A 37 10.04 5.01 2.68
C CYS A 37 10.54 3.58 2.37
N GLN A 38 11.37 2.99 3.24
CA GLN A 38 11.97 1.67 2.99
C GLN A 38 10.91 0.60 2.72
N PRO A 39 11.16 -0.36 1.80
CA PRO A 39 10.18 -1.38 1.42
C PRO A 39 9.64 -2.22 2.59
N ARG A 40 10.48 -2.49 3.61
CA ARG A 40 10.13 -3.21 4.84
C ARG A 40 9.72 -2.29 6.00
N GLY A 41 9.73 -0.98 5.77
CA GLY A 41 9.51 0.04 6.78
C GLY A 41 8.05 0.21 7.17
N LYS A 42 7.83 0.98 8.25
CA LYS A 42 6.50 1.18 8.83
C LYS A 42 5.54 1.94 7.92
N VAL A 43 6.05 2.81 7.06
CA VAL A 43 5.24 3.61 6.12
C VAL A 43 4.43 2.71 5.18
N TRP A 44 5.09 1.74 4.53
CA TRP A 44 4.40 0.81 3.63
C TRP A 44 3.51 -0.19 4.36
N ARG A 45 3.91 -0.63 5.57
CA ARG A 45 3.04 -1.44 6.44
C ARG A 45 1.75 -0.71 6.76
N GLU A 46 1.85 0.58 7.08
CA GLU A 46 0.70 1.41 7.41
C GLU A 46 -0.18 1.67 6.18
N ARG A 47 0.43 1.94 5.01
CA ARG A 47 -0.34 2.03 3.74
C ARG A 47 -1.11 0.74 3.46
N PHE A 48 -0.47 -0.40 3.67
CA PHE A 48 -1.11 -1.69 3.52
C PHE A 48 -2.25 -1.89 4.52
N ARG A 49 -2.02 -1.58 5.81
CA ARG A 49 -3.02 -1.65 6.88
C ARG A 49 -4.27 -0.81 6.57
N LEU A 50 -4.09 0.43 6.16
CA LEU A 50 -5.20 1.34 5.86
C LEU A 50 -6.02 0.84 4.68
N ARG A 51 -5.37 0.26 3.66
CA ARG A 51 -6.05 -0.24 2.47
C ARG A 51 -6.73 -1.59 2.69
N TRP A 52 -6.11 -2.50 3.43
CA TRP A 52 -6.57 -3.87 3.64
C TRP A 52 -6.41 -4.33 5.10
N PRO A 53 -7.15 -3.73 6.05
CA PRO A 53 -6.96 -3.97 7.48
C PRO A 53 -7.20 -5.43 7.88
N SER A 54 -8.16 -6.10 7.25
CA SER A 54 -8.52 -7.50 7.53
C SER A 54 -7.44 -8.51 7.12
N LEU A 55 -6.48 -8.10 6.30
CA LEU A 55 -5.44 -8.99 5.78
C LEU A 55 -4.21 -9.03 6.68
N LEU A 56 -4.02 -8.05 7.57
CA LEU A 56 -2.87 -8.01 8.47
C LEU A 56 -2.73 -9.26 9.35
N LYS A 57 -3.85 -9.88 9.74
CA LYS A 57 -3.86 -11.09 10.58
C LYS A 57 -3.13 -12.29 9.95
N TYR A 58 -2.87 -12.25 8.65
CA TYR A 58 -2.17 -13.31 7.91
C TYR A 58 -0.66 -13.09 7.80
N TYR A 59 -0.12 -11.97 8.31
CA TYR A 59 1.31 -11.68 8.28
C TYR A 59 1.89 -11.76 9.70
N SER A 60 3.00 -12.49 9.87
CA SER A 60 3.70 -12.50 11.15
C SER A 60 4.47 -11.18 11.36
N HIS A 61 4.63 -10.78 12.62
CA HIS A 61 5.50 -9.67 13.00
C HIS A 61 6.99 -9.99 12.86
N THR A 62 7.35 -11.27 12.76
CA THR A 62 8.74 -11.75 12.61
C THR A 62 9.17 -11.87 11.15
N ASP A 63 8.23 -11.84 10.21
CA ASP A 63 8.52 -12.05 8.80
C ASP A 63 9.15 -10.79 8.23
N GLY A 64 10.28 -10.93 7.54
CA GLY A 64 10.98 -9.84 6.83
C GLY A 64 10.22 -9.35 5.58
N VAL A 65 8.90 -9.20 5.69
CA VAL A 65 7.97 -8.85 4.61
C VAL A 65 8.34 -7.49 4.04
N SER A 66 8.52 -7.47 2.72
CA SER A 66 8.55 -6.20 1.99
C SER A 66 7.12 -5.72 1.79
N TRP A 67 6.66 -4.85 2.68
CA TRP A 67 5.32 -4.25 2.62
C TRP A 67 5.06 -3.50 1.33
N LEU A 68 6.09 -2.91 0.70
CA LEU A 68 5.98 -2.31 -0.62
C LEU A 68 5.62 -3.35 -1.69
N GLU A 69 6.34 -4.47 -1.72
CA GLU A 69 6.07 -5.52 -2.71
C GLU A 69 4.71 -6.17 -2.47
N GLU A 70 4.33 -6.37 -1.20
CA GLU A 70 3.01 -6.87 -0.84
C GLU A 70 1.89 -5.90 -1.28
N TYR A 71 2.08 -4.60 -1.06
CA TYR A 71 1.15 -3.57 -1.51
C TYR A 71 1.00 -3.58 -3.03
N LYS A 72 2.11 -3.65 -3.79
CA LYS A 72 2.10 -3.72 -5.25
C LYS A 72 1.37 -4.98 -5.74
N ALA A 73 1.70 -6.14 -5.18
CA ALA A 73 1.12 -7.41 -5.56
C ALA A 73 -0.41 -7.42 -5.36
N ARG A 74 -0.87 -6.97 -4.19
CA ARG A 74 -2.31 -6.87 -3.88
C ARG A 74 -3.02 -5.82 -4.73
N HIS A 75 -2.39 -4.67 -4.97
CA HIS A 75 -2.95 -3.66 -5.86
C HIS A 75 -3.14 -4.20 -7.28
N LYS A 76 -2.12 -4.88 -7.84
CA LYS A 76 -2.20 -5.52 -9.15
C LYS A 76 -3.28 -6.60 -9.20
N ALA A 77 -3.33 -7.47 -8.19
CA ALA A 77 -4.38 -8.50 -8.09
C ALA A 77 -5.79 -7.89 -8.07
N GLY A 78 -5.97 -6.77 -7.37
CA GLY A 78 -7.23 -6.03 -7.36
C GLY A 78 -7.61 -5.47 -8.73
N LEU A 79 -6.65 -4.92 -9.48
CA LEU A 79 -6.88 -4.43 -10.84
C LEU A 79 -7.24 -5.57 -11.81
N GLU A 80 -6.56 -6.71 -11.73
CA GLU A 80 -6.89 -7.89 -12.56
C GLU A 80 -8.26 -8.45 -12.21
N ALA A 81 -8.61 -8.55 -10.92
CA ALA A 81 -9.94 -8.98 -10.49
C ALA A 81 -11.02 -8.02 -11.02
N GLN A 82 -10.80 -6.71 -10.93
CA GLN A 82 -11.72 -5.71 -11.51
C GLN A 82 -11.87 -5.89 -13.02
N ARG A 83 -10.76 -6.12 -13.73
CA ARG A 83 -10.77 -6.37 -15.18
C ARG A 83 -11.57 -7.62 -15.55
N ILE A 84 -11.39 -8.72 -14.82
CA ILE A 84 -12.12 -9.97 -15.02
C ILE A 84 -13.61 -9.75 -14.75
N VAL A 85 -13.97 -9.12 -13.62
CA VAL A 85 -15.38 -8.83 -13.30
C VAL A 85 -16.01 -7.93 -14.35
N ALA A 86 -15.29 -6.92 -14.84
CA ALA A 86 -15.79 -6.02 -15.88
C ALA A 86 -15.95 -6.69 -17.25
N SER A 87 -15.27 -7.81 -17.51
CA SER A 87 -15.42 -8.56 -18.78
C SER A 87 -16.64 -9.50 -18.76
N PHE A 88 -17.24 -9.74 -17.60
CA PHE A 88 -18.43 -10.57 -17.51
C PHE A 88 -19.62 -9.82 -18.14
N SER A 89 -20.28 -10.45 -19.11
CA SER A 89 -21.43 -9.86 -19.81
C SER A 89 -22.58 -9.61 -18.84
N LYS A 90 -23.25 -8.46 -18.95
CA LYS A 90 -24.47 -8.12 -18.18
C LYS A 90 -25.55 -9.20 -18.26
N ARG A 91 -25.56 -10.01 -19.32
CA ARG A 91 -26.48 -11.14 -19.53
C ARG A 91 -26.35 -12.26 -18.47
N PHE A 92 -25.20 -12.38 -17.81
CA PHE A 92 -24.99 -13.40 -16.77
C PHE A 92 -25.30 -12.91 -15.34
N PHE A 93 -25.70 -11.65 -15.19
CA PHE A 93 -26.05 -11.05 -13.89
C PHE A 93 -27.54 -10.65 -13.81
N SER A 94 -28.35 -10.96 -14.82
CA SER A 94 -29.74 -10.49 -14.94
C SER A 94 -30.80 -11.54 -14.60
N GLU A 95 -30.51 -12.53 -13.75
CA GLU A 95 -31.56 -13.41 -13.22
C GLU A 95 -31.39 -13.63 -11.72
N HIS A 96 -32.51 -13.52 -11.01
CA HIS A 96 -32.78 -13.69 -9.57
C HIS A 96 -32.69 -12.41 -8.71
N VAL A 97 -33.68 -11.52 -8.90
CA VAL A 97 -34.33 -10.79 -7.80
C VAL A 97 -35.69 -11.42 -7.57
#